data_AF-A0A7V3BVH3-F1
#
_entry.id   AF-A0A7V3BVH3-F1
#
_cell.length_a   1.000
_cell.length_b   1.000
_cell.length_c   1.000
_cell.angle_alpha   90.00
_cell.angle_beta   90.00
_cell.angle_gamma   90.00
#
_symmetry.space_group_name_H-M   'P 1'
#
loop_
_entity.id
_entity.type
_entity.pdbx_description
1 polymer ?
#
loop_
_entity_poly.entity_id
_entity_poly.type
_entity_poly.pdbx_seq_one_letter_code
_entity_poly.pdbx_strand_id
1 'polypeptide(L)' 'MAERVFARKLEKVGFAEISITEKRPFGIDQATIFPLFTDEVVELMRKLIPAERRDSVAISVIAKARKPH' A
#
# COMPACT_ATOMS: atom_id res chain seq x y z
N MET A 1 11.66 -4.06 -4.88
CA MET A 1 11.44 -5.38 -5.54
C MET A 1 9.95 -5.63 -5.77
N ALA A 2 9.09 -5.26 -4.81
CA ALA A 2 7.63 -5.39 -4.91
C ALA A 2 7.00 -4.54 -6.04
N GLU A 3 7.48 -3.32 -6.27
CA GLU A 3 6.89 -2.40 -7.27
C GLU A 3 7.05 -2.91 -8.70
N ARG A 4 8.21 -3.51 -9.02
CA ARG A 4 8.48 -4.11 -10.33
C ARG A 4 7.59 -5.33 -10.59
N VAL A 5 7.35 -6.13 -9.56
CA VAL A 5 6.44 -7.28 -9.64
C VAL A 5 4.99 -6.79 -9.79
N PHE A 6 4.60 -5.73 -9.08
CA PHE A 6 3.29 -5.11 -9.20
C PHE A 6 3.06 -4.56 -10.63
N ALA A 7 4.01 -3.80 -11.17
CA ALA A 7 3.94 -3.30 -12.55
C ALA A 7 3.79 -4.45 -13.57
N ARG A 8 4.60 -5.52 -13.45
CA ARG A 8 4.46 -6.71 -14.31
C ARG A 8 3.09 -7.39 -14.19
N LYS A 9 2.47 -7.39 -13.01
CA LYS A 9 1.12 -7.93 -12.82
C LYS A 9 0.07 -7.06 -13.52
N LEU A 10 0.23 -5.73 -13.46
CA LEU A 10 -0.64 -4.79 -14.18
C LEU A 10 -0.51 -4.94 -15.70
N GLU A 11 0.71 -5.09 -16.22
CA GLU A 11 0.95 -5.39 -17.64
C GLU A 11 0.21 -6.66 -18.08
N LYS A 12 0.30 -7.72 -17.29
CA LYS A 12 -0.36 -9.00 -17.59
C LYS A 12 -1.89 -8.94 -17.65
N VAL A 13 -2.51 -7.97 -17.00
CA VAL A 13 -3.97 -7.78 -17.03
C VAL A 13 -4.40 -6.65 -17.98
N GLY A 14 -3.50 -6.24 -18.89
CA GLY A 14 -3.81 -5.34 -20.00
C GLY A 14 -3.61 -3.85 -19.70
N PHE A 15 -2.94 -3.48 -18.60
CA PHE A 15 -2.53 -2.07 -18.41
C PHE A 15 -1.22 -1.76 -19.14
N ALA A 16 -1.09 -0.53 -19.61
CA ALA A 16 0.10 0.04 -20.22
C ALA A 16 0.48 1.37 -19.55
N GLU A 17 1.62 1.95 -19.95
CA GLU A 17 2.10 3.25 -19.43
C GLU A 17 2.16 3.28 -17.89
N ILE A 18 2.57 2.17 -17.27
CA ILE A 18 2.58 2.01 -15.82
C ILE A 18 3.76 2.78 -15.21
N SER A 19 3.45 3.71 -14.31
CA SER A 19 4.43 4.49 -13.56
C SER A 19 4.06 4.55 -12.09
N ILE A 20 5.07 4.49 -11.22
CA ILE A 20 4.89 4.77 -9.79
C ILE A 20 5.16 6.26 -9.60
N THR A 21 4.14 7.02 -9.23
CA THR A 21 4.25 8.48 -9.15
C THR A 21 4.56 8.99 -7.76
N GLU A 22 4.27 8.20 -6.72
CA GLU A 22 4.47 8.66 -5.36
C GLU A 22 4.69 7.51 -4.37
N LYS A 23 5.49 7.80 -3.33
CA LYS A 23 5.66 6.95 -2.15
C LYS A 23 5.36 7.79 -0.92
N ARG A 24 4.44 7.34 -0.08
CA ARG A 24 4.07 8.03 1.15
C ARG A 24 4.16 7.08 2.34
N PRO A 25 4.58 7.55 3.54
CA PRO A 25 4.41 6.80 4.76
C PRO A 25 2.96 6.37 4.93
N PHE A 26 2.78 5.14 5.42
CA PHE A 26 1.49 4.56 5.70
C PHE A 26 1.41 4.20 7.17
N GLY A 27 0.40 4.75 7.87
CA GLY A 27 0.23 4.61 9.32
C GLY A 27 -0.88 3.65 9.74
N ILE A 28 -0.92 3.33 11.03
CA ILE A 28 -1.96 2.46 11.63
C ILE A 28 -3.36 3.04 11.43
N ASP A 29 -3.53 4.35 11.57
CA ASP A 29 -4.86 4.97 11.42
C ASP A 29 -5.38 4.85 9.98
N GLN A 30 -4.48 4.87 8.98
CA GLN A 30 -4.87 4.61 7.60
C GLN A 30 -5.20 3.13 7.35
N ALA A 31 -4.60 2.20 8.10
CA ALA A 31 -4.89 0.78 8.02
C ALA A 31 -6.36 0.48 8.33
N THR A 32 -6.98 1.24 9.25
CA THR A 32 -8.38 1.09 9.67
C THR A 32 -9.39 1.21 8.52
N ILE A 33 -9.01 1.85 7.41
CA ILE A 33 -9.87 2.07 6.24
C ILE A 33 -10.02 0.79 5.42
N PHE A 34 -9.06 -0.13 5.49
CA PHE A 34 -9.04 -1.32 4.67
C PHE A 34 -9.61 -2.52 5.44
N PRO A 35 -10.61 -3.25 4.90
CA PRO A 35 -11.20 -4.42 5.55
C PRO A 35 -10.21 -5.54 5.89
N LEU A 36 -9.02 -5.53 5.29
CA LEU A 36 -7.93 -6.44 5.58
C LEU A 36 -7.37 -6.28 7.01
N PHE A 37 -7.43 -5.06 7.57
CA PHE A 37 -7.00 -4.78 8.94
C PHE A 37 -8.23 -4.68 9.82
N THR A 38 -8.64 -5.84 10.35
CA THR A 38 -9.72 -5.90 11.34
C THR A 38 -9.36 -5.11 12.60
N ASP A 39 -10.36 -4.75 13.39
CA ASP A 39 -10.14 -4.03 14.66
C ASP A 39 -9.15 -4.78 15.58
N GLU A 40 -9.24 -6.11 15.64
CA GLU A 40 -8.31 -6.95 16.40
C GLU A 40 -6.86 -6.81 15.92
N VAL A 41 -6.65 -6.74 14.60
CA VAL A 41 -5.33 -6.56 13.99
C VAL A 41 -4.82 -5.15 14.26
N VAL A 42 -5.66 -4.13 14.13
CA VAL A 42 -5.30 -2.74 14.42
C VAL A 42 -4.88 -2.57 15.87
N GLU A 43 -5.62 -3.17 16.81
CA GLU A 43 -5.28 -3.12 18.24
C GLU A 43 -3.98 -3.87 18.53
N LEU A 44 -3.74 -5.00 17.87
CA LEU A 44 -2.46 -5.71 17.97
C LEU A 44 -1.30 -4.86 17.45
N MET A 45 -1.48 -4.18 16.31
CA MET A 45 -0.50 -3.25 15.75
C MET A 45 -0.19 -2.11 16.73
N ARG A 46 -1.21 -1.50 17.35
CA ARG A 46 -1.01 -0.45 18.35
C ARG A 46 -0.24 -0.97 19.56
N LYS A 47 -0.54 -2.18 20.03
CA LYS A 47 0.15 -2.77 21.18
C LYS A 47 1.62 -3.08 20.90
N LEU A 48 1.94 -3.57 19.70
CA LEU A 48 3.27 -4.08 19.37
C LEU A 48 4.19 -3.05 18.72
N ILE A 49 3.64 -2.06 18.01
CA ILE A 49 4.44 -1.08 17.28
C ILE A 49 4.70 0.15 18.19
N PRO A 50 5.97 0.54 18.37
CA PRO A 50 6.34 1.75 19.13
C PRO A 50 5.64 2.99 18.59
N ALA A 51 5.21 3.89 19.49
CA ALA A 51 4.41 5.07 19.16
C ALA A 51 5.05 5.90 18.03
N GLU A 52 6.35 6.10 18.09
CA GLU A 52 7.16 6.84 17.12
C GLU A 52 7.21 6.23 15.71
N ARG A 53 6.74 4.98 15.54
CA ARG A 53 6.69 4.28 14.25
C ARG A 53 5.28 4.08 13.71
N ARG A 54 4.24 4.40 14.48
CA ARG A 54 2.85 4.09 14.11
C ARG A 54 2.37 4.85 12.87
N ASP A 55 2.99 5.98 12.56
CA ASP A 55 2.66 6.79 11.36
C ASP A 55 3.40 6.33 10.09
N SER A 56 4.28 5.34 10.19
CA SER A 56 5.14 4.90 9.09
C SER A 56 5.38 3.38 9.11
N VAL A 57 4.35 2.61 9.42
CA VAL A 57 4.41 1.14 9.50
C VAL A 57 4.57 0.47 8.13
N ALA A 58 4.22 1.16 7.05
CA ALA A 58 4.45 0.72 5.68
C ALA A 58 4.69 1.91 4.74
N ILE A 59 4.91 1.61 3.46
CA ILE A 59 4.95 2.60 2.38
C ILE A 59 3.77 2.36 1.44
N SER A 60 2.92 3.36 1.28
CA SER A 60 1.91 3.40 0.23
C SER A 60 2.55 3.86 -1.07
N VAL A 61 2.24 3.17 -2.17
CA VAL A 61 2.70 3.49 -3.53
C VAL A 61 1.51 3.86 -4.39
N ILE A 62 1.57 5.03 -5.01
CA ILE A 62 0.58 5.45 -6.00
C ILE A 62 1.10 5.09 -7.38
N ALA A 63 0.36 4.23 -8.07
CA ALA A 63 0.63 3.86 -9.46
C ALA A 63 -0.37 4.54 -10.39
N LYS A 64 0.14 5.08 -11.50
CA LYS A 64 -0.68 5.48 -12.64
C LYS A 64 -0.46 4.48 -13.77
N ALA A 65 -1.55 4.10 -14.42
CA ALA A 65 -1.51 3.22 -15.58
C ALA A 65 -2.68 3.57 -16.50
N ARG A 66 -2.52 3.25 -17.78
CA ARG A 66 -3.54 3.41 -18.81
C ARG A 66 -4.09 2.04 -19.19
N LYS A 67 -5.40 1.90 -19.34
CA LYS A 67 -6.01 0.71 -19.95
C LYS A 67 -6.21 0.96 -21.45
N PRO A 68 -5.47 0.31 -22.35
CA PRO A 68 -5.68 0.42 -23.78
C PRO A 68 -6.82 -0.52 -24.18
N HIS A 69 -8.05 0.01 -24.18
CA HIS A 69 -9.30 -0.67 -24.56
C HIS A 69 -9.65 -1.92 -23.72
#